data_AF-A0A412FEJ6-F1
#
_entry.id   AF-A0A412FEJ6-F1
#
_cell.length_a   1.000
_cell.length_b   1.000
_cell.length_c   1.000
_cell.angle_alpha   90.00
_cell.angle_beta   90.00
_cell.angle_gamma   90.00
#
_symmetry.space_group_name_H-M   'P 1'
#
loop_
_entity.id
_entity.type
_entity.pdbx_description
1 polymer ?
#
loop_
_entity_poly.entity_id
_entity_poly.type
_entity_poly.pdbx_seq_one_letter_code
_entity_poly.pdbx_strand_id
1 'polypeptide(L)'
;MKTSLLSLIHIVGFISIFSYSMPMNYLPVSLCTVSQLLLLILGSWKYKLCINKWILILILYVIAVSLLNFARITPVILTTFIRFLVCILGSYFFAKSYEGNWKSFIRVYLKICIVFSVVSIIQEFGYLLNIPFLYDMSGLIGVSDINLDTSGPFLRCPSLTMEPAQISFLLFPAIFLKMFDFFYKTNYIPKKKIYILILIGAFLTFTFTIFLFILLAFCYFIFKRISLNNLSYVVIICLVIIVLLTSENNVSNKFRSLFVASEQLQSADNLSAFALISNVLIAKDAAINNPFGTGFFTTGQNYDTYIHHYFLITKDSLELNKEGGGVMYVKILSEYGFVGLFLFFIFILKLKNCKNPINIISLCIFLILCVRVDSYTSSLLFVFLSFVCITAFSKRNSNQDKSSIEINL
;
A
#
# COMPACT_ATOMS: atom_id res chain seq x y z
N MET A 1 -3.22 -4.91 34.43
CA MET A 1 -2.16 -5.35 33.50
C MET A 1 -2.65 -5.79 32.12
N LYS A 2 -3.67 -6.68 31.98
CA LYS A 2 -4.10 -7.15 30.63
C LYS A 2 -4.71 -6.04 29.73
N THR A 3 -5.41 -5.07 30.33
CA THR A 3 -5.99 -3.92 29.61
C THR A 3 -4.93 -2.91 29.16
N SER A 4 -3.88 -2.68 29.95
CA SER A 4 -2.80 -1.75 29.61
C SER A 4 -1.91 -2.24 28.46
N LEU A 5 -1.67 -3.56 28.38
CA LEU A 5 -0.90 -4.15 27.27
C LEU A 5 -1.66 -4.05 25.93
N LEU A 6 -2.98 -4.27 25.94
CA LEU A 6 -3.81 -4.14 24.73
C LEU A 6 -3.85 -2.69 24.22
N SER A 7 -4.01 -1.72 25.12
CA SER A 7 -3.97 -0.30 24.72
C SER A 7 -2.60 0.09 24.17
N LEU A 8 -1.51 -0.44 24.72
CA LEU A 8 -0.17 -0.19 24.21
C LEU A 8 0.01 -0.75 22.80
N ILE A 9 -0.42 -1.99 22.54
CA ILE A 9 -0.40 -2.58 21.18
C ILE A 9 -1.20 -1.69 20.20
N HIS A 10 -2.36 -1.17 20.61
CA HIS A 10 -3.14 -0.29 19.76
C HIS A 10 -2.40 1.02 19.43
N ILE A 11 -1.83 1.67 20.43
CA ILE A 11 -1.08 2.94 20.26
C ILE A 11 0.11 2.71 19.33
N VAL A 12 0.96 1.73 19.65
CA VAL A 12 2.16 1.42 18.87
C VAL A 12 1.80 1.03 17.43
N GLY A 13 0.70 0.30 17.24
CA GLY A 13 0.30 -0.09 15.88
C GLY A 13 -0.20 1.06 15.02
N PHE A 14 -0.93 2.03 15.58
CA PHE A 14 -1.26 3.24 14.83
C PHE A 14 -0.04 4.11 14.55
N ILE A 15 0.92 4.20 15.48
CA ILE A 15 2.22 4.84 15.23
C ILE A 15 2.93 4.16 14.06
N SER A 16 2.90 2.82 13.96
CA SER A 16 3.55 2.08 12.87
C SER A 16 2.93 2.32 11.49
N ILE A 17 1.60 2.47 11.41
CA ILE A 17 0.89 2.81 10.16
C ILE A 17 1.25 4.24 9.74
N PHE A 18 1.24 5.16 10.70
CA PHE A 18 1.47 6.57 10.47
C PHE A 18 2.91 6.89 10.09
N SER A 19 3.87 6.38 10.85
CA SER A 19 5.30 6.57 10.61
C SER A 19 5.82 5.93 9.33
N TYR A 20 5.07 5.01 8.71
CA TYR A 20 5.37 4.60 7.35
C TYR A 20 5.10 5.71 6.33
N SER A 21 4.08 6.54 6.58
CA SER A 21 3.72 7.69 5.75
C SER A 21 4.49 8.96 6.16
N MET A 22 5.06 8.97 7.37
CA MET A 22 5.88 10.02 7.95
C MET A 22 7.32 9.55 8.14
N PRO A 23 8.22 9.79 7.18
CA PRO A 23 9.64 9.56 7.39
C PRO A 23 10.17 10.61 8.37
N MET A 24 10.02 10.33 9.68
CA MET A 24 10.58 11.13 10.76
C MET A 24 12.09 10.88 10.78
N ASN A 25 12.85 11.64 9.98
CA ASN A 25 14.28 11.42 9.73
C ASN A 25 15.20 11.81 10.91
N TYR A 26 14.64 12.26 12.04
CA TYR A 26 15.41 12.56 13.26
C TYR A 26 16.02 11.31 13.95
N LEU A 27 15.61 10.11 13.56
CA LEU A 27 16.07 8.86 14.17
C LEU A 27 17.00 8.07 13.23
N PRO A 28 18.06 7.43 13.75
CA PRO A 28 18.95 6.58 12.96
C PRO A 28 18.27 5.32 12.40
N VAL A 29 17.08 4.99 12.91
CA VAL A 29 16.21 3.91 12.44
C VAL A 29 14.80 4.46 12.30
N SER A 30 14.11 4.13 11.20
CA SER A 30 12.76 4.64 10.97
C SER A 30 11.82 4.29 12.13
N LEU A 31 11.03 5.27 12.57
CA LEU A 31 10.01 5.10 13.63
C LEU A 31 9.05 3.95 13.32
N CYS A 32 8.80 3.69 12.03
CA CYS A 32 8.04 2.55 11.54
C CYS A 32 8.69 1.21 11.92
N THR A 33 9.99 1.04 11.69
CA THR A 33 10.70 -0.20 12.04
C THR A 33 10.73 -0.41 13.56
N VAL A 34 10.98 0.63 14.34
CA VAL A 34 11.01 0.54 15.81
C VAL A 34 9.65 0.17 16.37
N SER A 35 8.57 0.83 15.89
CA SER A 35 7.21 0.52 16.32
C SER A 35 6.75 -0.88 15.91
N GLN A 36 7.14 -1.37 14.72
CA GLN A 36 6.88 -2.75 14.31
C GLN A 36 7.62 -3.78 15.16
N LEU A 37 8.87 -3.51 15.54
CA LEU A 37 9.62 -4.37 16.45
C LEU A 37 8.96 -4.42 17.84
N LEU A 38 8.53 -3.27 18.36
CA LEU A 38 7.77 -3.21 19.62
C LEU A 38 6.44 -3.98 19.51
N LEU A 39 5.72 -3.87 18.39
CA LEU A 39 4.51 -4.67 18.16
C LEU A 39 4.80 -6.17 18.16
N LEU A 40 5.90 -6.59 17.55
CA LEU A 40 6.33 -7.99 17.55
C LEU A 40 6.59 -8.47 18.98
N ILE A 41 7.31 -7.70 19.80
CA ILE A 41 7.62 -8.06 21.20
C ILE A 41 6.33 -8.12 22.04
N LEU A 42 5.52 -7.06 22.03
CA LEU A 42 4.27 -6.96 22.81
C LEU A 42 3.25 -8.02 22.36
N GLY A 43 3.15 -8.23 21.05
CA GLY A 43 2.30 -9.23 20.43
C GLY A 43 2.72 -10.65 20.79
N SER A 44 4.02 -10.94 20.76
CA SER A 44 4.58 -12.23 21.18
C SER A 44 4.28 -12.52 22.64
N TRP A 45 4.45 -11.52 23.51
CA TRP A 45 4.15 -11.68 24.93
C TRP A 45 2.65 -11.95 25.18
N LYS A 46 1.77 -11.28 24.46
CA LYS A 46 0.32 -11.43 24.61
C LYS A 46 -0.24 -12.70 23.96
N TYR A 47 0.24 -13.04 22.77
CA TYR A 47 -0.36 -14.06 21.89
C TYR A 47 0.53 -15.30 21.71
N LYS A 48 1.63 -15.43 22.45
CA LYS A 48 2.54 -16.58 22.43
C LYS A 48 2.97 -17.00 21.02
N LEU A 49 3.32 -16.03 20.16
CA LEU A 49 3.73 -16.27 18.77
C LEU A 49 2.78 -17.13 17.92
N CYS A 50 1.50 -17.25 18.29
CA CYS A 50 0.51 -18.01 17.53
C CYS A 50 0.13 -17.28 16.23
N ILE A 51 0.78 -17.66 15.13
CA ILE A 51 0.62 -17.05 13.81
C ILE A 51 -0.35 -17.87 12.94
N ASN A 52 -1.06 -17.18 12.05
CA ASN A 52 -1.94 -17.82 11.08
C ASN A 52 -1.13 -18.66 10.10
N LYS A 53 -1.56 -19.90 9.84
CA LYS A 53 -0.88 -20.83 8.93
C LYS A 53 -0.59 -20.25 7.54
N TRP A 54 -1.45 -19.36 7.04
CA TRP A 54 -1.27 -18.75 5.71
C TRP A 54 -0.16 -17.72 5.68
N ILE A 55 0.03 -16.96 6.77
CA ILE A 55 1.18 -16.08 6.91
C ILE A 55 2.47 -16.90 7.00
N LEU A 56 2.44 -18.02 7.73
CA LEU A 56 3.58 -18.94 7.81
C LEU A 56 3.92 -19.53 6.44
N ILE A 57 2.92 -20.01 5.68
CA ILE A 57 3.10 -20.53 4.31
C ILE A 57 3.73 -19.46 3.41
N LEU A 58 3.27 -18.21 3.50
CA LEU A 58 3.84 -17.11 2.74
C LEU A 58 5.31 -16.88 3.09
N ILE A 59 5.66 -16.84 4.38
CA ILE A 59 7.05 -16.68 4.83
C ILE A 59 7.92 -17.85 4.36
N LEU A 60 7.45 -19.09 4.50
CA LEU A 60 8.17 -20.28 4.06
C LEU A 60 8.38 -20.28 2.54
N TYR A 61 7.39 -19.84 1.76
CA TYR A 61 7.53 -19.68 0.32
C TYR A 61 8.60 -18.66 -0.06
N VAL A 62 8.60 -17.49 0.60
CA VAL A 62 9.63 -16.46 0.39
C VAL A 62 11.03 -17.00 0.70
N ILE A 63 11.18 -17.75 1.80
CA ILE A 63 12.45 -18.39 2.16
C ILE A 63 12.86 -19.42 1.10
N ALA A 64 11.95 -20.30 0.70
CA ALA A 64 12.24 -21.36 -0.27
C ALA A 64 12.77 -20.80 -1.60
N VAL A 65 12.10 -19.81 -2.19
CA VAL A 65 12.53 -19.22 -3.46
C VAL A 65 13.87 -18.48 -3.33
N SER A 66 14.12 -17.85 -2.18
CA SER A 66 15.39 -17.17 -1.92
C SER A 66 16.55 -18.15 -1.75
N LEU A 67 16.33 -19.30 -1.09
CA LEU A 67 17.33 -20.34 -0.93
C LEU A 67 17.66 -21.05 -2.25
N LEU A 68 16.68 -21.21 -3.15
CA LEU A 68 16.93 -21.71 -4.51
C LEU A 68 17.91 -20.82 -5.28
N ASN A 69 17.95 -19.52 -4.95
CA ASN A 69 18.82 -18.52 -5.56
C ASN A 69 19.87 -17.98 -4.57
N PHE A 70 20.40 -18.83 -3.69
CA PHE A 70 21.29 -18.42 -2.60
C PHE A 70 22.47 -17.54 -3.04
N ALA A 71 23.03 -17.78 -4.23
CA ALA A 71 24.13 -16.99 -4.80
C ALA A 71 23.82 -15.49 -4.97
N ARG A 72 22.53 -15.12 -5.02
CA ARG A 72 22.07 -13.73 -5.15
C ARG A 72 21.91 -13.01 -3.81
N ILE A 73 21.98 -13.72 -2.68
CA ILE A 73 21.74 -13.16 -1.36
C ILE A 73 22.89 -12.24 -0.96
N THR A 74 22.56 -10.98 -0.69
CA THR A 74 23.49 -9.96 -0.19
C THR A 74 23.14 -9.57 1.26
N PRO A 75 24.05 -8.89 2.00
CA PRO A 75 23.74 -8.36 3.32
C PRO A 75 22.52 -7.41 3.35
N VAL A 76 22.31 -6.64 2.27
CA VAL A 76 21.14 -5.75 2.11
C VAL A 76 19.85 -6.56 2.00
N ILE A 77 19.86 -7.66 1.23
CA ILE A 77 18.71 -8.58 1.12
C ILE A 77 18.39 -9.18 2.48
N LEU A 78 19.41 -9.64 3.24
CA LEU A 78 19.21 -10.23 4.56
C LEU A 78 18.61 -9.24 5.56
N THR A 79 19.15 -8.03 5.65
CA THR A 79 18.62 -6.98 6.54
C THR A 79 17.20 -6.57 6.14
N THR A 80 16.89 -6.52 4.85
CA THR A 80 15.54 -6.25 4.33
C THR A 80 14.58 -7.38 4.65
N PHE A 81 15.04 -8.64 4.60
CA PHE A 81 14.23 -9.80 4.97
C PHE A 81 13.87 -9.79 6.45
N ILE A 82 14.80 -9.43 7.33
CA ILE A 82 14.52 -9.25 8.77
C ILE A 82 13.47 -8.14 8.97
N ARG A 83 13.60 -7.01 8.27
CA ARG A 83 12.60 -5.92 8.33
C ARG A 83 11.23 -6.37 7.84
N PHE A 84 11.18 -7.17 6.77
CA PHE A 84 9.95 -7.77 6.26
C PHE A 84 9.29 -8.67 7.32
N LEU A 85 10.05 -9.57 7.95
CA LEU A 85 9.55 -10.45 9.02
C LEU A 85 8.99 -9.64 10.20
N VAL A 86 9.74 -8.63 10.66
CA VAL A 86 9.29 -7.74 11.73
C VAL A 86 7.99 -7.02 11.34
N CYS A 87 7.90 -6.52 10.11
CA CYS A 87 6.75 -5.79 9.62
C CYS A 87 5.49 -6.67 9.47
N ILE A 88 5.61 -7.85 8.84
CA ILE A 88 4.47 -8.74 8.63
C ILE A 88 3.95 -9.31 9.95
N LEU A 89 4.84 -9.69 10.87
CA LEU A 89 4.46 -10.26 12.16
C LEU A 89 3.93 -9.19 13.13
N GLY A 90 4.56 -8.02 13.19
CA GLY A 90 4.06 -6.89 13.99
C GLY A 90 2.67 -6.44 13.53
N SER A 91 2.48 -6.29 12.22
CA SER A 91 1.18 -5.97 11.61
C SER A 91 0.13 -7.06 11.88
N TYR A 92 0.53 -8.33 11.89
CA TYR A 92 -0.35 -9.44 12.24
C TYR A 92 -0.82 -9.37 13.70
N PHE A 93 0.08 -9.14 14.66
CA PHE A 93 -0.32 -9.03 16.06
C PHE A 93 -1.19 -7.81 16.33
N PHE A 94 -0.93 -6.70 15.65
CA PHE A 94 -1.80 -5.54 15.70
C PHE A 94 -3.19 -5.86 15.14
N ALA A 95 -3.30 -6.49 13.96
CA ALA A 95 -4.60 -6.90 13.40
C ALA A 95 -5.33 -7.91 14.31
N LYS A 96 -4.61 -8.86 14.89
CA LYS A 96 -5.13 -9.85 15.85
C LYS A 96 -5.68 -9.20 17.12
N SER A 97 -5.12 -8.05 17.53
CA SER A 97 -5.66 -7.29 18.67
C SER A 97 -7.06 -6.72 18.45
N TYR A 98 -7.49 -6.61 17.20
CA TYR A 98 -8.83 -6.19 16.79
C TYR A 98 -9.73 -7.35 16.30
N GLU A 99 -9.31 -8.60 16.49
CA GLU A 99 -10.15 -9.76 16.16
C GLU A 99 -11.51 -9.67 16.88
N GLY A 100 -12.60 -9.74 16.12
CA GLY A 100 -13.96 -9.56 16.65
C GLY A 100 -14.38 -8.12 16.95
N ASN A 101 -13.46 -7.14 16.95
CA ASN A 101 -13.74 -5.72 17.25
C ASN A 101 -13.21 -4.74 16.18
N TRP A 102 -13.39 -5.11 14.92
CA TRP A 102 -13.04 -4.31 13.74
C TRP A 102 -13.63 -2.88 13.76
N LYS A 103 -14.84 -2.68 14.31
CA LYS A 103 -15.44 -1.33 14.42
C LYS A 103 -14.59 -0.40 15.28
N SER A 104 -13.86 -0.92 16.27
CA SER A 104 -12.93 -0.12 17.07
C SER A 104 -11.73 0.33 16.25
N PHE A 105 -11.16 -0.57 15.44
CA PHE A 105 -10.07 -0.24 14.52
C PHE A 105 -10.47 0.89 13.56
N ILE A 106 -11.61 0.77 12.86
CA ILE A 106 -12.09 1.82 11.94
C ILE A 106 -12.25 3.16 12.65
N ARG A 107 -12.83 3.19 13.86
CA ARG A 107 -13.07 4.45 14.58
C ARG A 107 -11.78 5.20 14.86
N VAL A 108 -10.71 4.51 15.25
CA VAL A 108 -9.41 5.15 15.50
C VAL A 108 -8.75 5.53 14.18
N TYR A 109 -8.81 4.65 13.18
CA TYR A 109 -8.27 4.91 11.84
C TYR A 109 -8.90 6.15 11.17
N LEU A 110 -10.22 6.33 11.29
CA LEU A 110 -10.92 7.51 10.77
C LEU A 110 -10.48 8.80 11.45
N LYS A 111 -10.19 8.78 12.76
CA LYS A 111 -9.66 9.96 13.46
C LYS A 111 -8.32 10.40 12.88
N ILE A 112 -7.46 9.44 12.52
CA ILE A 112 -6.18 9.72 11.87
C ILE A 112 -6.44 10.31 10.48
N CYS A 113 -7.31 9.70 9.68
CA CYS A 113 -7.68 10.23 8.35
C CYS A 113 -8.19 11.68 8.43
N ILE A 114 -8.99 12.00 9.45
CA ILE A 114 -9.49 13.35 9.72
C ILE A 114 -8.32 14.32 9.95
N VAL A 115 -7.35 13.96 10.80
CA VAL A 115 -6.17 14.81 11.07
C VAL A 115 -5.43 15.14 9.78
N PHE A 116 -5.10 14.14 8.97
CA PHE A 116 -4.42 14.35 7.68
C PHE A 116 -5.21 15.24 6.72
N SER A 117 -6.53 15.05 6.67
CA SER A 117 -7.41 15.82 5.79
C SER A 117 -7.51 17.28 6.25
N VAL A 118 -7.60 17.52 7.56
CA VAL A 118 -7.58 18.87 8.14
C VAL A 118 -6.26 19.56 7.85
N VAL A 119 -5.13 18.88 8.04
CA VAL A 119 -3.81 19.44 7.72
C VAL A 119 -3.71 19.79 6.23
N SER A 120 -4.20 18.92 5.33
CA SER A 120 -4.20 19.20 3.88
C SER A 120 -4.98 20.47 3.55
N ILE A 121 -6.12 20.69 4.22
CA ILE A 121 -6.94 21.89 4.05
C ILE A 121 -6.21 23.13 4.59
N ILE A 122 -5.57 23.02 5.77
CA ILE A 122 -4.77 24.12 6.34
C ILE A 122 -3.63 24.49 5.40
N GLN A 123 -2.94 23.51 4.81
CA GLN A 123 -1.87 23.76 3.85
C GLN A 123 -2.39 24.49 2.60
N GLU A 124 -3.53 24.06 2.04
CA GLU A 124 -4.14 24.74 0.90
C GLU A 124 -4.49 26.19 1.23
N PHE A 125 -5.13 26.44 2.38
CA PHE A 125 -5.42 27.81 2.80
C PHE A 125 -4.15 28.63 3.06
N GLY A 126 -3.13 28.03 3.66
CA GLY A 126 -1.84 28.65 3.87
C GLY A 126 -1.20 29.09 2.56
N TYR A 127 -1.27 28.24 1.54
CA TYR A 127 -0.77 28.52 0.20
C TYR A 127 -1.54 29.67 -0.46
N LEU A 128 -2.88 29.61 -0.46
CA LEU A 128 -3.72 30.68 -1.02
C LEU A 128 -3.53 32.04 -0.33
N LEU A 129 -3.19 32.04 0.96
CA LEU A 129 -2.91 33.25 1.73
C LEU A 129 -1.43 33.68 1.70
N ASN A 130 -0.56 32.94 0.99
CA ASN A 130 0.90 33.14 0.97
C ASN A 130 1.53 33.17 2.38
N ILE A 131 1.14 32.24 3.25
CA ILE A 131 1.70 32.07 4.60
C ILE A 131 2.55 30.78 4.62
N PRO A 132 3.88 30.85 4.39
CA PRO A 132 4.76 29.67 4.28
C PRO A 132 4.66 28.69 5.44
N PHE A 133 4.57 29.21 6.67
CA PHE A 133 4.45 28.40 7.88
C PHE A 133 3.22 27.47 7.92
N LEU A 134 2.16 27.80 7.17
CA LEU A 134 0.93 26.99 7.16
C LEU A 134 0.98 25.87 6.12
N TYR A 135 1.78 26.01 5.06
CA TYR A 135 1.84 25.01 3.98
C TYR A 135 3.14 24.19 3.96
N ASP A 136 4.26 24.76 4.43
CA ASP A 136 5.50 24.03 4.61
C ASP A 136 5.56 23.38 6.00
N MET A 137 5.47 22.05 6.02
CA MET A 137 5.50 21.22 7.23
C MET A 137 6.86 20.54 7.43
N SER A 138 7.89 20.92 6.67
CA SER A 138 9.24 20.30 6.67
C SER A 138 9.81 20.16 8.08
N GLY A 139 9.77 21.25 8.85
CA GLY A 139 10.23 21.28 10.24
C GLY A 139 9.42 20.41 11.21
N LEU A 140 8.15 20.14 10.93
CA LEU A 140 7.28 19.31 11.79
C LEU A 140 7.48 17.82 11.53
N ILE A 141 7.77 17.44 10.28
CA ILE A 141 8.04 16.06 9.86
C ILE A 141 9.53 15.71 10.04
N GLY A 142 10.39 16.71 10.15
CA GLY A 142 11.82 16.52 10.35
C GLY A 142 12.59 16.21 9.10
N VAL A 143 12.20 16.83 8.00
CA VAL A 143 12.86 16.69 6.70
C VAL A 143 13.38 18.07 6.30
N SER A 144 14.58 18.10 5.70
CA SER A 144 15.20 19.35 5.25
C SER A 144 14.40 20.04 4.14
N ASP A 145 13.72 19.25 3.29
CA ASP A 145 12.82 19.73 2.26
C ASP A 145 11.67 18.74 2.05
N ILE A 146 10.46 19.27 1.88
CA ILE A 146 9.32 18.52 1.35
C ILE A 146 9.22 18.86 -0.13
N ASN A 147 8.92 17.86 -0.97
CA ASN A 147 8.63 18.06 -2.39
C ASN A 147 7.30 18.81 -2.58
N LEU A 148 7.30 20.11 -2.25
CA LEU A 148 6.16 21.01 -2.40
C LEU A 148 6.14 21.53 -3.84
N ASP A 149 5.14 21.07 -4.60
CA ASP A 149 4.86 21.57 -5.92
C ASP A 149 3.97 22.82 -5.80
N THR A 150 4.59 23.99 -5.93
CA THR A 150 3.97 25.33 -5.80
C THR A 150 3.74 26.01 -7.14
N SER A 151 3.95 25.30 -8.25
CA SER A 151 3.95 25.86 -9.60
C SER A 151 2.55 26.15 -10.19
N GLY A 152 1.50 25.61 -9.57
CA GLY A 152 0.11 25.73 -10.02
C GLY A 152 -0.77 26.61 -9.12
N PRO A 153 -2.03 26.88 -9.52
CA PRO A 153 -2.95 27.73 -8.76
C PRO A 153 -3.43 27.10 -7.42
N PHE A 154 -3.16 25.81 -7.21
CA PHE A 154 -3.49 25.07 -6.01
C PHE A 154 -2.26 24.31 -5.53
N LEU A 155 -2.15 24.11 -4.22
CA LEU A 155 -1.07 23.33 -3.67
C LEU A 155 -1.37 21.83 -3.82
N ARG A 156 -0.36 21.07 -4.23
CA ARG A 156 -0.43 19.60 -4.14
C ARG A 156 -0.10 19.20 -2.71
N CYS A 157 -1.11 19.15 -1.85
CA CYS A 157 -0.92 19.01 -0.41
C CYS A 157 -0.32 17.65 -0.02
N PRO A 158 0.90 17.61 0.55
CA PRO A 158 1.49 16.38 1.09
C PRO A 158 1.01 16.09 2.52
N SER A 159 0.28 17.01 3.16
CA SER A 159 -0.14 16.93 4.57
C SER A 159 1.08 16.71 5.47
N LEU A 160 1.00 15.67 6.28
CA LEU A 160 2.03 15.17 7.18
C LEU A 160 2.90 14.09 6.51
N THR A 161 3.06 14.07 5.19
CA THR A 161 3.92 13.09 4.49
C THR A 161 4.98 13.77 3.63
N MET A 162 5.91 13.00 3.05
CA MET A 162 6.93 13.55 2.15
C MET A 162 6.44 13.80 0.73
N GLU A 163 5.42 13.07 0.27
CA GLU A 163 4.84 13.25 -1.06
C GLU A 163 3.30 13.14 -1.05
N PRO A 164 2.57 13.92 -1.87
CA PRO A 164 1.11 13.83 -1.95
C PRO A 164 0.57 12.45 -2.37
N ALA A 165 1.41 11.58 -2.95
CA ALA A 165 0.97 10.21 -3.27
C ALA A 165 0.89 9.33 -2.02
N GLN A 166 1.65 9.61 -0.96
CA GLN A 166 1.69 8.79 0.26
C GLN A 166 0.38 8.89 1.07
N ILE A 167 -0.15 10.09 1.22
CA ILE A 167 -1.44 10.32 1.90
C ILE A 167 -2.60 9.58 1.19
N SER A 168 -2.48 9.37 -0.12
CA SER A 168 -3.49 8.66 -0.91
C SER A 168 -3.65 7.21 -0.43
N PHE A 169 -2.55 6.54 -0.07
CA PHE A 169 -2.59 5.19 0.54
C PHE A 169 -3.30 5.20 1.88
N LEU A 170 -3.10 6.25 2.67
CA LEU A 170 -3.66 6.37 4.00
C LEU A 170 -5.15 6.72 3.98
N LEU A 171 -5.63 7.55 3.05
CA LEU A 171 -7.04 7.94 3.00
C LEU A 171 -7.91 6.93 2.26
N PHE A 172 -7.34 6.21 1.28
CA PHE A 172 -8.10 5.30 0.42
C PHE A 172 -8.93 4.24 1.18
N PRO A 173 -8.43 3.55 2.22
CA PRO A 173 -9.23 2.56 2.94
C PRO A 173 -10.50 3.15 3.59
N ALA A 174 -10.44 4.40 4.06
CA ALA A 174 -11.63 5.09 4.58
C ALA A 174 -12.62 5.44 3.46
N ILE A 175 -12.13 5.84 2.29
CA ILE A 175 -12.96 6.11 1.11
C ILE A 175 -13.65 4.83 0.64
N PHE A 176 -12.90 3.74 0.50
CA PHE A 176 -13.42 2.43 0.12
C PHE A 176 -14.50 1.95 1.08
N LEU A 177 -14.28 2.11 2.40
CA LEU A 177 -15.28 1.78 3.42
C LEU A 177 -16.57 2.57 3.26
N LYS A 178 -16.50 3.86 2.89
CA LYS A 178 -17.71 4.65 2.68
C LYS A 178 -18.45 4.21 1.42
N MET A 179 -17.72 3.91 0.35
CA MET A 179 -18.32 3.36 -0.87
C MET A 179 -19.02 2.04 -0.54
N PHE A 180 -18.38 1.17 0.25
CA PHE A 180 -19.00 -0.06 0.71
C PHE A 180 -20.29 0.21 1.50
N ASP A 181 -20.29 1.14 2.45
CA ASP A 181 -21.51 1.55 3.18
C ASP A 181 -22.62 2.04 2.24
N PHE A 182 -22.27 2.85 1.24
CA PHE A 182 -23.22 3.37 0.27
C PHE A 182 -23.87 2.25 -0.56
N PHE A 183 -23.06 1.34 -1.12
CA PHE A 183 -23.58 0.24 -1.93
C PHE A 183 -24.32 -0.78 -1.05
N TYR A 184 -23.75 -1.26 0.04
CA TYR A 184 -24.31 -2.35 0.85
C TYR A 184 -25.24 -1.91 1.97
N LYS A 185 -25.53 -0.61 2.09
CA LYS A 185 -26.36 -0.02 3.16
C LYS A 185 -25.86 -0.39 4.57
N THR A 186 -24.55 -0.51 4.74
CA THR A 186 -23.91 -0.67 6.05
C THR A 186 -23.60 0.68 6.69
N ASN A 187 -23.24 0.68 7.98
CA ASN A 187 -22.96 1.88 8.76
C ASN A 187 -21.60 1.79 9.48
N TYR A 188 -20.53 1.49 8.75
CA TYR A 188 -19.17 1.54 9.29
C TYR A 188 -18.68 2.98 9.52
N ILE A 189 -19.07 3.92 8.65
CA ILE A 189 -18.73 5.35 8.72
C ILE A 189 -20.02 6.15 9.00
N PRO A 190 -20.26 6.56 10.25
CA PRO A 190 -21.57 7.04 10.70
C PRO A 190 -21.94 8.46 10.24
N LYS A 191 -20.96 9.34 9.97
CA LYS A 191 -21.24 10.77 9.71
C LYS A 191 -20.84 11.17 8.29
N LYS A 192 -21.79 11.69 7.51
CA LYS A 192 -21.56 12.22 6.14
C LYS A 192 -20.48 13.31 6.11
N LYS A 193 -20.46 14.21 7.11
CA LYS A 193 -19.47 15.29 7.23
C LYS A 193 -18.02 14.79 7.33
N ILE A 194 -17.78 13.69 8.04
CA ILE A 194 -16.44 13.09 8.17
C ILE A 194 -15.94 12.60 6.81
N TYR A 195 -16.82 11.97 6.04
CA TYR A 195 -16.47 11.48 4.72
C TYR A 195 -16.17 12.61 3.74
N ILE A 196 -16.99 13.67 3.73
CA ILE A 196 -16.75 14.84 2.87
C ILE A 196 -15.38 15.45 3.18
N LEU A 197 -15.02 15.57 4.46
CA LEU A 197 -13.71 16.06 4.88
C LEU A 197 -12.56 15.19 4.34
N ILE A 198 -12.68 13.85 4.47
CA ILE A 198 -11.67 12.91 3.96
C ILE A 198 -11.55 12.99 2.44
N LEU A 199 -12.67 13.15 1.75
CA LEU A 199 -12.71 13.28 0.30
C LEU A 199 -12.02 14.58 -0.13
N ILE A 200 -12.31 15.71 0.51
CA ILE A 200 -11.61 16.99 0.25
C ILE A 200 -10.11 16.81 0.45
N GLY A 201 -9.67 16.24 1.57
CA GLY A 201 -8.26 15.98 1.84
C GLY A 201 -7.59 15.11 0.77
N ALA A 202 -8.30 14.10 0.26
CA ALA A 202 -7.83 13.26 -0.83
C ALA A 202 -7.74 13.99 -2.18
N PHE A 203 -8.72 14.85 -2.51
CA PHE A 203 -8.72 15.64 -3.75
C PHE A 203 -7.60 16.69 -3.77
N LEU A 204 -7.30 17.34 -2.63
CA LEU A 204 -6.22 18.32 -2.48
C LEU A 204 -4.81 17.73 -2.71
N THR A 205 -4.68 16.42 -2.78
CA THR A 205 -3.40 15.77 -3.11
C THR A 205 -3.04 15.92 -4.59
N PHE A 206 -4.04 16.11 -5.46
CA PHE A 206 -3.91 16.13 -6.92
C PHE A 206 -3.00 15.01 -7.44
N THR A 207 -3.24 13.77 -6.99
CA THR A 207 -2.45 12.62 -7.44
C THR A 207 -3.25 11.67 -8.30
N PHE A 208 -2.66 11.24 -9.41
CA PHE A 208 -3.22 10.17 -10.24
C PHE A 208 -3.55 8.90 -9.43
N THR A 209 -2.74 8.59 -8.41
CA THR A 209 -2.91 7.42 -7.54
C THR A 209 -4.27 7.38 -6.85
N ILE A 210 -4.68 8.44 -6.16
CA ILE A 210 -5.95 8.42 -5.41
C ILE A 210 -7.14 8.33 -6.35
N PHE A 211 -7.05 9.00 -7.50
CA PHE A 211 -8.10 8.94 -8.52
C PHE A 211 -8.22 7.55 -9.13
N LEU A 212 -7.10 6.92 -9.46
CA LEU A 212 -7.06 5.54 -9.94
C LEU A 212 -7.68 4.59 -8.91
N PHE A 213 -7.34 4.74 -7.62
CA PHE A 213 -7.90 3.90 -6.56
C PHE A 213 -9.41 4.07 -6.40
N ILE A 214 -9.90 5.32 -6.43
CA ILE A 214 -11.34 5.61 -6.38
C ILE A 214 -12.04 5.02 -7.60
N LEU A 215 -11.46 5.15 -8.80
CA LEU A 215 -11.99 4.58 -10.03
C LEU A 215 -12.06 3.05 -9.95
N LEU A 216 -10.98 2.38 -9.54
CA LEU A 216 -10.93 0.92 -9.37
C LEU A 216 -11.98 0.44 -8.35
N ALA A 217 -12.11 1.14 -7.21
CA ALA A 217 -13.12 0.85 -6.22
C ALA A 217 -14.54 1.02 -6.78
N PHE A 218 -14.77 2.08 -7.55
CA PHE A 218 -16.07 2.37 -8.17
C PHE A 218 -16.44 1.31 -9.20
N CYS A 219 -15.52 0.97 -10.09
CA CYS A 219 -15.64 -0.14 -11.05
C CYS A 219 -16.00 -1.44 -10.34
N TYR A 220 -15.31 -1.80 -9.26
CA TYR A 220 -15.60 -3.00 -8.49
C TYR A 220 -17.06 -3.05 -8.01
N PHE A 221 -17.57 -1.98 -7.41
CA PHE A 221 -18.94 -1.97 -6.89
C PHE A 221 -20.00 -1.98 -8.00
N ILE A 222 -19.72 -1.29 -9.11
CA ILE A 222 -20.61 -1.25 -10.26
C ILE A 222 -20.68 -2.59 -10.97
N PHE A 223 -19.53 -3.19 -11.33
CA PHE A 223 -19.49 -4.49 -12.03
C PHE A 223 -20.16 -5.59 -11.23
N LYS A 224 -20.14 -5.50 -9.89
CA LYS A 224 -20.84 -6.47 -9.03
C LYS A 224 -22.37 -6.33 -9.05
N ARG A 225 -22.92 -5.19 -9.48
CA ARG A 225 -24.36 -4.91 -9.52
C ARG A 225 -24.97 -4.96 -10.91
N ILE A 226 -24.15 -4.78 -11.93
CA ILE A 226 -24.59 -4.67 -13.31
C ILE A 226 -24.64 -6.07 -13.93
N SER A 227 -25.82 -6.43 -14.46
CA SER A 227 -25.91 -7.52 -15.44
C SER A 227 -25.11 -7.13 -16.69
N LEU A 228 -24.51 -8.08 -17.40
CA LEU A 228 -23.62 -7.82 -18.56
C LEU A 228 -24.17 -6.79 -19.59
N ASN A 229 -25.49 -6.60 -19.66
CA ASN A 229 -26.15 -5.66 -20.57
C ASN A 229 -25.98 -4.17 -20.20
N ASN A 230 -25.65 -3.81 -18.95
CA ASN A 230 -25.46 -2.39 -18.56
C ASN A 230 -23.98 -1.98 -18.50
N LEU A 231 -23.07 -2.78 -19.06
CA LEU A 231 -21.63 -2.53 -19.09
C LEU A 231 -21.27 -1.19 -19.78
N SER A 232 -22.08 -0.78 -20.76
CA SER A 232 -21.93 0.49 -21.49
C SER A 232 -21.94 1.71 -20.58
N TYR A 233 -22.79 1.75 -19.56
CA TYR A 233 -22.82 2.85 -18.58
C TYR A 233 -21.55 2.91 -17.72
N VAL A 234 -20.96 1.76 -17.42
CA VAL A 234 -19.69 1.69 -16.67
C VAL A 234 -18.55 2.26 -17.51
N VAL A 235 -18.50 1.86 -18.77
CA VAL A 235 -17.51 2.34 -19.74
C VAL A 235 -17.66 3.86 -19.92
N ILE A 236 -18.88 4.36 -20.05
CA ILE A 236 -19.15 5.81 -20.18
C ILE A 236 -18.72 6.57 -18.91
N ILE A 237 -19.04 6.08 -17.70
CA ILE A 237 -18.61 6.76 -16.47
C ILE A 237 -17.08 6.71 -16.30
N CYS A 238 -16.45 5.58 -16.65
CA CYS A 238 -14.99 5.49 -16.65
C CYS A 238 -14.37 6.47 -17.65
N LEU A 239 -14.94 6.61 -18.85
CA LEU A 239 -14.52 7.57 -19.86
C LEU A 239 -14.69 9.01 -19.37
N VAL A 240 -15.82 9.36 -18.77
CA VAL A 240 -16.04 10.70 -18.19
C VAL A 240 -15.04 10.98 -17.08
N ILE A 241 -14.76 10.01 -16.21
CA ILE A 241 -13.73 10.15 -15.18
C ILE A 241 -12.34 10.32 -15.83
N ILE A 242 -11.98 9.54 -16.84
CA ILE A 242 -10.70 9.68 -17.56
C ILE A 242 -10.59 11.06 -18.24
N VAL A 243 -11.66 11.56 -18.85
CA VAL A 243 -11.71 12.90 -19.47
C VAL A 243 -11.55 14.00 -18.42
N LEU A 244 -12.25 13.90 -17.29
CA LEU A 244 -12.10 14.85 -16.18
C LEU A 244 -10.70 14.78 -15.57
N LEU A 245 -10.12 13.58 -15.44
CA LEU A 245 -8.76 13.39 -14.93
C LEU A 245 -7.71 13.96 -15.87
N THR A 246 -7.89 13.86 -17.19
CA THR A 246 -6.97 14.42 -18.19
C THR A 246 -7.11 15.93 -18.40
N SER A 247 -8.03 16.60 -17.68
CA SER A 247 -8.15 18.06 -17.71
C SER A 247 -7.11 18.78 -16.84
N GLU A 248 -6.51 18.08 -15.86
CA GLU A 248 -5.42 18.60 -15.03
C GLU A 248 -4.08 18.21 -15.67
N ASN A 249 -3.15 19.17 -15.78
CA ASN A 249 -1.93 19.02 -16.56
C ASN A 249 -1.02 17.88 -16.06
N ASN A 250 -0.87 17.71 -14.75
CA ASN A 250 -0.03 16.64 -14.19
C ASN A 250 -0.62 15.25 -14.44
N VAL A 251 -1.94 15.09 -14.34
CA VAL A 251 -2.62 13.83 -14.63
C VAL A 251 -2.65 13.53 -16.13
N SER A 252 -2.90 14.55 -16.95
CA SER A 252 -2.85 14.48 -18.41
C SER A 252 -1.47 14.05 -18.93
N ASN A 253 -0.40 14.69 -18.44
CA ASN A 253 0.98 14.36 -18.81
C ASN A 253 1.35 12.93 -18.38
N LYS A 254 0.93 12.49 -17.18
CA LYS A 254 1.09 11.10 -16.75
C LYS A 254 0.32 10.10 -17.59
N PHE A 255 -0.87 10.44 -18.07
CA PHE A 255 -1.63 9.56 -18.96
C PHE A 255 -1.00 9.48 -20.35
N ARG A 256 -0.60 10.63 -20.93
CA ARG A 256 0.04 10.71 -22.24
C ARG A 256 1.37 9.96 -22.29
N SER A 257 2.16 10.05 -21.23
CA SER A 257 3.46 9.38 -21.12
C SER A 257 3.40 7.85 -21.17
N LEU A 258 2.23 7.24 -20.96
CA LEU A 258 2.03 5.79 -21.17
C LEU A 258 2.02 5.38 -22.65
N PHE A 259 1.84 6.32 -23.57
CA PHE A 259 1.70 6.09 -25.02
C PHE A 259 2.85 6.70 -25.84
N VAL A 260 3.89 7.18 -25.17
CA VAL A 260 5.06 7.82 -25.79
C VAL A 260 6.05 6.74 -26.27
N ALA A 261 6.79 7.01 -27.35
CA ALA A 261 7.83 6.12 -27.86
C ALA A 261 8.96 5.90 -26.83
N SER A 262 9.60 4.73 -26.84
CA SER A 262 10.63 4.33 -25.86
C SER A 262 11.78 5.33 -25.70
N GLU A 263 12.17 6.02 -26.76
CA GLU A 263 13.23 7.05 -26.75
C GLU A 263 12.80 8.33 -26.01
N GLN A 264 11.52 8.70 -26.10
CA GLN A 264 10.97 9.89 -25.43
C GLN A 264 10.53 9.60 -23.98
N LEU A 265 10.45 8.32 -23.61
CA LEU A 265 10.14 7.88 -22.25
C LEU A 265 11.23 8.24 -21.24
N GLN A 266 12.50 8.32 -21.65
CA GLN A 266 13.61 8.70 -20.77
C GLN A 266 13.68 10.21 -20.44
N SER A 267 12.80 11.03 -21.02
CA SER A 267 12.74 12.46 -20.70
C SER A 267 12.30 12.71 -19.26
N ALA A 268 12.78 13.82 -18.67
CA ALA A 268 12.46 14.21 -17.29
C ALA A 268 10.95 14.31 -17.03
N ASP A 269 10.16 14.69 -18.04
CA ASP A 269 8.71 14.83 -17.96
C ASP A 269 7.97 13.48 -17.80
N ASN A 270 8.63 12.38 -18.17
CA ASN A 270 8.03 11.04 -18.26
C ASN A 270 8.58 10.05 -17.23
N LEU A 271 9.38 10.52 -16.27
CA LEU A 271 10.10 9.69 -15.29
C LEU A 271 9.23 8.67 -14.54
N SER A 272 8.00 9.03 -14.17
CA SER A 272 7.07 8.09 -13.50
C SER A 272 6.59 6.97 -14.43
N ALA A 273 6.32 7.28 -15.70
CA ALA A 273 5.90 6.30 -16.71
C ALA A 273 7.07 5.42 -17.13
N PHE A 274 8.26 6.01 -17.30
CA PHE A 274 9.51 5.28 -17.51
C PHE A 274 9.74 4.27 -16.40
N ALA A 275 9.69 4.69 -15.13
CA ALA A 275 9.90 3.80 -13.99
C ALA A 275 8.91 2.63 -13.97
N LEU A 276 7.64 2.84 -14.35
CA LEU A 276 6.65 1.77 -14.40
C LEU A 276 6.93 0.81 -15.56
N ILE A 277 7.10 1.34 -16.77
CA ILE A 277 7.25 0.56 -18.00
C ILE A 277 8.55 -0.22 -18.00
N SER A 278 9.67 0.40 -17.59
CA SER A 278 10.97 -0.27 -17.51
C SER A 278 10.91 -1.46 -16.54
N ASN A 279 10.34 -1.26 -15.34
CA ASN A 279 10.21 -2.33 -14.36
C ASN A 279 9.28 -3.47 -14.84
N VAL A 280 8.22 -3.18 -15.59
CA VAL A 280 7.37 -4.22 -16.20
C VAL A 280 8.16 -5.05 -17.23
N LEU A 281 8.93 -4.40 -18.10
CA LEU A 281 9.75 -5.07 -19.12
C LEU A 281 10.85 -5.93 -18.48
N ILE A 282 11.52 -5.39 -17.46
CA ILE A 282 12.53 -6.12 -16.67
C ILE A 282 11.90 -7.31 -15.95
N ALA A 283 10.75 -7.13 -15.29
CA ALA A 283 10.07 -8.21 -14.58
C ALA A 283 9.64 -9.33 -15.54
N LYS A 284 9.21 -8.98 -16.76
CA LYS A 284 8.90 -9.93 -17.82
C LYS A 284 10.13 -10.76 -18.19
N ASP A 285 11.27 -10.13 -18.48
CA ASP A 285 12.50 -10.86 -18.86
C ASP A 285 13.05 -11.70 -17.70
N ALA A 286 13.01 -11.17 -16.48
CA ALA A 286 13.39 -11.91 -15.28
C ALA A 286 12.53 -13.16 -15.08
N ALA A 287 11.21 -13.05 -15.28
CA ALA A 287 10.27 -14.17 -15.16
C ALA A 287 10.39 -15.18 -16.31
N ILE A 288 10.75 -14.75 -17.53
CA ILE A 288 11.02 -15.66 -18.65
C ILE A 288 12.28 -16.48 -18.38
N ASN A 289 13.35 -15.83 -17.94
CA ASN A 289 14.62 -16.49 -17.68
C ASN A 289 14.61 -17.32 -16.39
N ASN A 290 13.79 -16.92 -15.40
CA ASN A 290 13.64 -17.62 -14.12
C ASN A 290 12.15 -17.77 -13.77
N PRO A 291 11.44 -18.77 -14.35
CA PRO A 291 9.99 -18.93 -14.13
C PRO A 291 9.60 -19.17 -12.66
N PHE A 292 10.51 -19.72 -11.87
CA PHE A 292 10.35 -19.96 -10.42
C PHE A 292 10.80 -18.78 -9.54
N GLY A 293 11.28 -17.70 -10.17
CA GLY A 293 11.76 -16.51 -9.48
C GLY A 293 13.24 -16.49 -9.20
N THR A 294 13.73 -15.29 -8.86
CA THR A 294 15.13 -14.98 -8.56
C THR A 294 15.41 -14.78 -7.07
N GLY A 295 14.37 -14.77 -6.22
CA GLY A 295 14.50 -14.64 -4.76
C GLY A 295 14.05 -13.30 -4.19
N PHE A 296 13.84 -13.25 -2.88
CA PHE A 296 13.38 -12.06 -2.16
C PHE A 296 14.31 -10.86 -2.38
N PHE A 297 13.73 -9.70 -2.68
CA PHE A 297 14.43 -8.42 -2.81
C PHE A 297 15.53 -8.41 -3.88
N THR A 298 15.34 -9.19 -4.96
CA THR A 298 16.28 -9.24 -6.10
C THR A 298 15.85 -8.36 -7.28
N THR A 299 14.76 -7.59 -7.15
CA THR A 299 14.27 -6.67 -8.21
C THR A 299 15.36 -5.72 -8.69
N GLY A 300 16.17 -5.14 -7.80
CA GLY A 300 17.27 -4.25 -8.19
C GLY A 300 18.36 -4.95 -9.02
N GLN A 301 18.70 -6.20 -8.68
CA GLN A 301 19.65 -7.00 -9.46
C GLN A 301 19.08 -7.35 -10.84
N ASN A 302 17.78 -7.66 -10.92
CA ASN A 302 17.10 -7.90 -12.18
C ASN A 302 17.07 -6.62 -13.04
N TYR A 303 16.86 -5.46 -12.42
CA TYR A 303 16.94 -4.16 -13.09
C TYR A 303 18.30 -3.99 -13.75
N ASP A 304 19.39 -4.15 -12.99
CA ASP A 304 20.76 -4.04 -13.52
C ASP A 304 21.05 -5.03 -14.64
N THR A 305 20.48 -6.23 -14.56
CA THR A 305 20.69 -7.28 -15.56
C THR A 305 19.99 -6.97 -16.89
N TYR A 306 18.76 -6.44 -16.85
CA TYR A 306 17.88 -6.41 -18.02
C TYR A 306 17.57 -5.00 -18.55
N ILE A 307 17.87 -3.92 -17.81
CA ILE A 307 17.52 -2.56 -18.25
C ILE A 307 18.14 -2.21 -19.61
N HIS A 308 19.37 -2.66 -19.85
CA HIS A 308 20.13 -2.40 -21.07
C HIS A 308 19.59 -3.12 -22.32
N HIS A 309 18.68 -4.09 -22.16
CA HIS A 309 17.98 -4.68 -23.30
C HIS A 309 17.02 -3.71 -23.97
N TYR A 310 16.53 -2.71 -23.22
CA TYR A 310 15.47 -1.81 -23.65
C TYR A 310 15.90 -0.35 -23.70
N PHE A 311 16.85 0.03 -22.86
CA PHE A 311 17.17 1.42 -22.59
C PHE A 311 18.67 1.64 -22.49
N LEU A 312 19.16 2.71 -23.13
CA LEU A 312 20.51 3.20 -22.90
C LEU A 312 20.52 3.99 -21.59
N ILE A 313 21.10 3.41 -20.55
CA ILE A 313 21.27 4.03 -19.23
C ILE A 313 22.67 4.64 -19.19
N THR A 314 22.73 5.97 -19.13
CA THR A 314 23.98 6.74 -18.95
C THR A 314 24.11 7.18 -17.49
N LYS A 315 25.29 7.68 -17.08
CA LYS A 315 25.53 8.20 -15.72
C LYS A 315 24.55 9.30 -15.29
N ASP A 316 23.97 10.00 -16.25
CA ASP A 316 23.02 11.11 -16.01
C ASP A 316 21.55 10.64 -16.00
N SER A 317 21.29 9.35 -16.17
CA SER A 317 19.92 8.80 -16.19
C SER A 317 19.39 8.57 -14.77
N LEU A 318 18.16 9.04 -14.50
CA LEU A 318 17.47 8.88 -13.23
C LEU A 318 16.87 7.47 -13.11
N GLU A 319 17.45 6.62 -12.26
CA GLU A 319 16.99 5.24 -12.00
C GLU A 319 15.91 5.17 -10.91
N LEU A 320 14.72 5.69 -11.18
CA LEU A 320 13.61 5.66 -10.23
C LEU A 320 13.06 4.24 -10.02
N ASN A 321 12.73 3.91 -8.76
CA ASN A 321 12.11 2.65 -8.33
C ASN A 321 12.89 1.36 -8.68
N LYS A 322 14.20 1.44 -8.91
CA LYS A 322 15.07 0.30 -9.23
C LYS A 322 14.91 -0.90 -8.29
N GLU A 323 14.95 -0.66 -6.98
CA GLU A 323 14.78 -1.73 -5.97
C GLU A 323 13.30 -2.05 -5.68
N GLY A 324 12.41 -1.12 -6.06
CA GLY A 324 11.00 -1.14 -5.72
C GLY A 324 10.17 -1.97 -6.70
N GLY A 325 10.35 -1.74 -8.00
CA GLY A 325 9.45 -2.22 -9.05
C GLY A 325 8.26 -1.30 -9.31
N GLY A 326 8.04 -0.27 -8.48
CA GLY A 326 6.97 0.73 -8.58
C GLY A 326 5.58 0.22 -8.18
N VAL A 327 5.37 -1.10 -8.26
CA VAL A 327 4.12 -1.81 -8.01
C VAL A 327 4.42 -3.20 -7.43
N MET A 328 3.68 -3.65 -6.41
CA MET A 328 3.92 -4.97 -5.79
C MET A 328 3.76 -6.12 -6.78
N TYR A 329 2.83 -6.03 -7.73
CA TYR A 329 2.62 -7.07 -8.75
C TYR A 329 3.84 -7.26 -9.66
N VAL A 330 4.47 -6.15 -10.06
CA VAL A 330 5.69 -6.16 -10.87
C VAL A 330 6.85 -6.74 -10.07
N LYS A 331 6.95 -6.34 -8.80
CA LYS A 331 7.94 -6.90 -7.87
C LYS A 331 7.77 -8.41 -7.66
N ILE A 332 6.53 -8.88 -7.47
CA ILE A 332 6.22 -10.31 -7.33
C ILE A 332 6.61 -11.07 -8.60
N LEU A 333 6.28 -10.54 -9.77
CA LEU A 333 6.64 -11.15 -11.04
C LEU A 333 8.16 -11.21 -11.23
N SER A 334 8.88 -10.12 -10.89
CA SER A 334 10.34 -10.06 -11.00
C SER A 334 11.05 -11.04 -10.05
N GLU A 335 10.62 -11.09 -8.78
CA GLU A 335 11.32 -11.84 -7.72
C GLU A 335 10.89 -13.30 -7.62
N TYR A 336 9.64 -13.62 -7.96
CA TYR A 336 9.05 -14.95 -7.80
C TYR A 336 8.56 -15.57 -9.13
N GLY A 337 8.74 -14.87 -10.25
CA GLY A 337 8.41 -15.36 -11.58
C GLY A 337 6.90 -15.55 -11.80
N PHE A 338 6.56 -16.20 -12.92
CA PHE A 338 5.17 -16.53 -13.24
C PHE A 338 4.54 -17.46 -12.20
N VAL A 339 5.34 -18.38 -11.64
CA VAL A 339 4.87 -19.32 -10.61
C VAL A 339 4.47 -18.56 -9.35
N GLY A 340 5.27 -17.61 -8.89
CA GLY A 340 4.95 -16.81 -7.70
C GLY A 340 3.75 -15.92 -7.89
N LEU A 341 3.63 -15.26 -9.04
CA LEU A 341 2.44 -14.45 -9.34
C LEU A 341 1.16 -15.31 -9.38
N PHE A 342 1.24 -16.50 -9.99
CA PHE A 342 0.12 -17.44 -10.01
C PHE A 342 -0.26 -17.94 -8.61
N LEU A 343 0.73 -18.33 -7.80
CA LEU A 343 0.53 -18.77 -6.42
C LEU A 343 -0.03 -17.64 -5.54
N PHE A 344 0.38 -16.40 -5.76
CA PHE A 344 -0.19 -15.22 -5.11
C PHE A 344 -1.70 -15.12 -5.37
N PHE A 345 -2.16 -15.26 -6.62
CA PHE A 345 -3.60 -15.24 -6.92
C PHE A 345 -4.35 -16.44 -6.33
N ILE A 346 -3.77 -17.65 -6.34
CA ILE A 346 -4.35 -18.81 -5.66
C ILE A 346 -4.50 -18.54 -4.16
N PHE A 347 -3.47 -17.99 -3.52
CA PHE A 347 -3.47 -17.63 -2.11
C PHE A 347 -4.59 -16.65 -1.79
N ILE A 348 -4.76 -15.60 -2.60
CA ILE A 348 -5.86 -14.64 -2.48
C ILE A 348 -7.24 -15.32 -2.61
N LEU A 349 -7.41 -16.20 -3.60
CA LEU A 349 -8.66 -16.94 -3.79
C LEU A 349 -8.98 -17.86 -2.62
N LYS A 350 -7.96 -18.48 -2.00
CA LYS A 350 -8.12 -19.33 -0.81
C LYS A 350 -8.50 -18.54 0.44
N LEU A 351 -8.03 -17.30 0.58
CA LEU A 351 -8.35 -16.45 1.73
C LEU A 351 -9.67 -15.67 1.60
N LYS A 352 -10.23 -15.62 0.38
CA LYS A 352 -11.49 -14.93 0.12
C LYS A 352 -12.65 -15.61 0.84
N ASN A 353 -13.30 -14.88 1.74
CA ASN A 353 -14.51 -15.30 2.44
C ASN A 353 -15.67 -14.35 2.13
N CYS A 354 -16.48 -14.71 1.13
CA CYS A 354 -17.64 -13.92 0.69
C CYS A 354 -18.71 -13.70 1.78
N LYS A 355 -18.72 -14.53 2.84
CA LYS A 355 -19.68 -14.40 3.95
C LYS A 355 -19.24 -13.35 4.98
N ASN A 356 -17.96 -13.02 5.00
CA ASN A 356 -17.42 -12.04 5.94
C ASN A 356 -17.13 -10.71 5.22
N PRO A 357 -17.94 -9.65 5.42
CA PRO A 357 -17.75 -8.38 4.74
C PRO A 357 -16.39 -7.74 5.07
N ILE A 358 -15.87 -7.94 6.28
CA ILE A 358 -14.57 -7.41 6.69
C ILE A 358 -13.44 -8.05 5.88
N ASN A 359 -13.54 -9.35 5.62
CA ASN A 359 -12.57 -10.06 4.77
C ASN A 359 -12.56 -9.48 3.36
N ILE A 360 -13.73 -9.33 2.73
CA ILE A 360 -13.84 -8.79 1.37
C ILE A 360 -13.33 -7.35 1.29
N ILE A 361 -13.69 -6.50 2.26
CA ILE A 361 -13.23 -5.11 2.30
C ILE A 361 -11.70 -5.07 2.45
N SER A 362 -11.15 -5.81 3.40
CA SER A 362 -9.71 -5.84 3.65
C SER A 362 -8.94 -6.38 2.45
N LEU A 363 -9.51 -7.38 1.75
CA LEU A 363 -8.93 -7.96 0.55
C LEU A 363 -8.91 -6.98 -0.61
N CYS A 364 -10.02 -6.27 -0.86
CA CYS A 364 -10.08 -5.27 -1.93
C CYS A 364 -9.12 -4.12 -1.66
N ILE A 365 -9.04 -3.64 -0.41
CA ILE A 365 -8.09 -2.62 -0.01
C ILE A 365 -6.65 -3.10 -0.22
N PHE A 366 -6.31 -4.30 0.24
CA PHE A 366 -4.99 -4.89 0.05
C PHE A 366 -4.59 -4.96 -1.43
N LEU A 367 -5.47 -5.49 -2.29
CA LEU A 367 -5.20 -5.60 -3.73
C LEU A 367 -5.01 -4.23 -4.40
N ILE A 368 -5.83 -3.24 -4.05
CA ILE A 368 -5.69 -1.90 -4.62
C ILE A 368 -4.40 -1.23 -4.12
N LEU A 369 -4.02 -1.43 -2.85
CA LEU A 369 -2.74 -0.94 -2.34
C LEU A 369 -1.53 -1.57 -3.06
N CYS A 370 -1.60 -2.85 -3.45
CA CYS A 370 -0.57 -3.51 -4.26
C CYS A 370 -0.32 -2.85 -5.62
N VAL A 371 -1.27 -2.04 -6.15
CA VAL A 371 -1.13 -1.30 -7.42
C VAL A 371 -0.10 -0.17 -7.32
N ARG A 372 0.33 0.24 -6.12
CA ARG A 372 1.43 1.21 -6.00
C ARG A 372 2.41 0.99 -4.85
N VAL A 373 2.00 0.37 -3.75
CA VAL A 373 2.96 0.07 -2.68
C VAL A 373 3.80 -1.11 -3.13
N ASP A 374 5.12 -0.94 -3.21
CA ASP A 374 6.10 -1.95 -3.64
C ASP A 374 7.14 -2.27 -2.54
N SER A 375 6.88 -1.77 -1.33
CA SER A 375 7.75 -1.89 -0.18
C SER A 375 7.35 -3.03 0.74
N TYR A 376 8.30 -3.91 1.04
CA TYR A 376 8.15 -4.97 2.05
C TYR A 376 8.15 -4.48 3.50
N THR A 377 8.20 -3.16 3.71
CA THR A 377 8.13 -2.54 5.05
C THR A 377 6.87 -1.69 5.23
N SER A 378 5.87 -1.84 4.35
CA SER A 378 4.60 -1.13 4.46
C SER A 378 3.68 -1.73 5.52
N SER A 379 3.67 -1.10 6.71
CA SER A 379 2.78 -1.45 7.82
C SER A 379 1.31 -1.53 7.39
N LEU A 380 0.81 -0.53 6.66
CA LEU A 380 -0.59 -0.45 6.26
C LEU A 380 -0.99 -1.61 5.34
N LEU A 381 -0.13 -1.94 4.37
CA LEU A 381 -0.34 -3.07 3.46
C LEU A 381 -0.47 -4.39 4.24
N PHE A 382 0.47 -4.67 5.15
CA PHE A 382 0.47 -5.92 5.92
C PHE A 382 -0.63 -5.98 6.98
N VAL A 383 -1.12 -4.84 7.50
CA VAL A 383 -2.29 -4.82 8.39
C VAL A 383 -3.54 -5.31 7.65
N PHE A 384 -3.79 -4.84 6.44
CA PHE A 384 -4.94 -5.32 5.65
C PHE A 384 -4.77 -6.78 5.21
N LEU A 385 -3.57 -7.20 4.82
CA LEU A 385 -3.29 -8.62 4.57
C LEU A 385 -3.57 -9.48 5.81
N SER A 386 -3.18 -9.00 6.98
CA SER A 386 -3.40 -9.71 8.25
C SER A 386 -4.88 -9.82 8.59
N PHE A 387 -5.67 -8.75 8.38
CA PHE A 387 -7.12 -8.82 8.51
C PHE A 387 -7.74 -9.86 7.56
N VAL A 388 -7.28 -9.95 6.31
CA VAL A 388 -7.72 -10.98 5.37
C VAL A 388 -7.44 -12.37 5.95
N CYS A 389 -6.21 -12.65 6.38
CA CYS A 389 -5.82 -13.94 6.94
C CYS A 389 -6.63 -14.34 8.18
N ILE A 390 -6.86 -13.41 9.10
CA ILE A 390 -7.61 -13.64 10.36
C ILE A 390 -9.09 -13.93 10.07
N THR A 391 -9.68 -13.18 9.13
CA THR A 391 -11.12 -13.23 8.86
C THR A 391 -11.53 -14.30 7.84
N ALA A 392 -10.56 -14.89 7.12
CA ALA A 392 -10.80 -15.88 6.08
C ALA A 392 -11.55 -17.12 6.61
N PHE A 393 -11.20 -17.61 7.80
CA PHE A 393 -11.73 -18.85 8.37
C PHE A 393 -12.41 -18.64 9.73
N SER A 394 -13.21 -17.57 9.85
CA SER A 394 -13.95 -17.25 11.08
C SER A 394 -14.60 -18.52 11.67
N LYS A 395 -14.28 -18.80 12.93
CA LYS A 395 -14.57 -20.05 13.67
C LYS A 395 -15.99 -20.57 13.39
N ARG A 396 -16.10 -21.76 12.79
CA ARG A 396 -17.25 -22.65 13.04
C ARG A 396 -17.28 -22.92 14.55
N ASN A 397 -18.41 -22.67 15.19
CA ASN A 397 -18.75 -22.95 16.59
C ASN A 397 -17.72 -23.81 17.37
N SER A 398 -17.00 -23.14 18.27
CA SER A 398 -16.54 -23.55 19.61
C SER A 398 -15.98 -24.95 19.92
N ASN A 399 -15.70 -25.86 18.98
CA ASN A 399 -15.15 -27.20 19.33
C ASN A 399 -13.93 -27.67 18.52
N GLN A 400 -13.26 -26.81 17.75
CA GLN A 400 -12.02 -27.19 17.03
C GLN A 400 -10.95 -26.09 17.10
N ASP A 401 -10.35 -25.89 18.27
CA ASP A 401 -9.05 -25.21 18.40
C ASP A 401 -7.91 -26.15 17.95
N LYS A 402 -7.79 -26.33 16.61
CA LYS A 402 -6.62 -26.98 15.96
C LYS A 402 -6.10 -26.21 14.74
N SER A 403 -6.34 -24.89 14.65
CA SER A 403 -5.94 -24.09 13.46
C SER A 403 -4.83 -23.07 13.69
N SER A 404 -4.31 -22.93 14.91
CA SER A 404 -3.09 -22.19 15.22
C SER A 404 -1.92 -23.14 15.44
N ILE A 405 -0.80 -22.92 14.76
CA ILE A 405 0.45 -23.63 15.04
C ILE A 405 1.14 -22.83 16.15
N GLU A 406 1.24 -23.41 17.35
CA GLU A 406 2.12 -22.92 18.39
C GLU A 406 3.55 -23.30 18.01
N ILE A 407 4.39 -22.30 17.75
CA ILE A 407 5.84 -22.49 17.66
C ILE A 407 6.36 -22.35 19.08
N ASN A 408 6.58 -23.47 19.75
CA ASN A 408 7.33 -23.47 21.01
C ASN A 408 8.80 -23.24 20.67
N LEU A 409 9.35 -22.12 21.13
CA LEU A 409 10.79 -21.87 21.18
C LEU A 409 11.34 -22.41 22.50
#